data_AF-A0A9P7AVA0-F1
#
_entry.id   AF-A0A9P7AVA0-F1
#
_cell.length_a   1.000
_cell.length_b   1.000
_cell.length_c   1.000
_cell.angle_alpha   90.00
_cell.angle_beta   90.00
_cell.angle_gamma   90.00
#
_symmetry.space_group_name_H-M   'P 1'
#
loop_
_entity.id
_entity.type
_entity.pdbx_description
1 polymer ?
#
loop_
_entity_poly.entity_id
_entity_poly.type
_entity_poly.pdbx_seq_one_letter_code
_entity_poly.pdbx_strand_id
1 'polypeptide(L)'
;MTLEDVTKCRTLTRGFRLAIDILPQYKDIVTFASSILRAVLSLEIASYFTCAELHNALCSKKCENCGQFGPFLYLLRCERVCYECMTTIDDYLPLKPAHAMQKVAVKKKDFNKYDVPTARCLPGRYDRLRPRKHEKGGTQLVDFKRMFPLFVTDF
;
A
#
# COMPACT_ATOMS: atom_id res chain seq x y z
N MET A 1 -0.08 -14.66 7.24
CA MET A 1 0.30 -13.68 8.28
C MET A 1 0.59 -12.37 7.60
N THR A 2 -0.19 -11.33 7.87
CA THR A 2 -0.02 -10.02 7.23
C THR A 2 1.28 -9.37 7.72
N LEU A 3 1.77 -8.36 7.00
CA LEU A 3 2.94 -7.62 7.47
C LEU A 3 2.65 -6.90 8.79
N GLU A 4 1.42 -6.41 8.98
CA GLU A 4 0.97 -5.81 10.24
C GLU A 4 1.09 -6.81 11.40
N ASP A 5 0.56 -8.03 11.24
CA ASP A 5 0.63 -9.08 12.26
C ASP A 5 2.08 -9.39 12.63
N VAL A 6 2.98 -9.49 11.63
CA VAL A 6 4.41 -9.73 11.86
C VAL A 6 4.98 -8.62 12.74
N THR A 7 4.73 -7.36 12.41
CA THR A 7 5.27 -6.24 13.17
C THR A 7 4.68 -6.13 14.57
N LYS A 8 3.39 -6.43 14.74
CA LYS A 8 2.73 -6.48 16.06
C LYS A 8 3.31 -7.60 16.92
N CYS A 9 3.36 -8.83 16.39
CA CYS A 9 3.92 -9.99 17.09
C CYS A 9 5.35 -9.73 17.57
N ARG A 10 6.17 -9.04 16.78
CA ARG A 10 7.55 -8.68 17.12
C ARG A 10 7.63 -7.83 18.41
N THR A 11 6.59 -7.08 18.73
CA THR A 11 6.55 -6.20 19.91
C THR A 11 6.02 -6.88 21.17
N LEU A 12 5.40 -8.06 21.08
CA LEU A 12 4.71 -8.70 22.21
C LEU A 12 5.67 -9.25 23.27
N THR A 13 6.57 -10.16 22.89
CA THR A 13 7.52 -10.79 23.82
C THR A 13 8.91 -10.90 23.21
N ARG A 14 9.93 -11.11 24.06
CA ARG A 14 11.30 -11.36 23.60
C ARG A 14 11.39 -12.59 22.68
N GLY A 15 10.62 -13.64 22.98
CA GLY A 15 10.60 -14.86 22.17
C GLY A 15 10.04 -14.61 20.76
N PHE A 16 8.90 -13.92 20.66
CA PHE A 16 8.33 -13.55 19.36
C PHE A 16 9.24 -12.60 18.58
N ARG A 17 9.85 -11.62 19.26
CA ARG A 17 10.83 -10.74 18.64
C ARG A 17 11.96 -11.52 17.99
N LEU A 18 12.58 -12.43 18.75
CA LEU A 18 13.65 -13.28 18.24
C LEU A 18 13.14 -14.10 17.06
N ALA A 19 12.02 -14.81 17.20
CA ALA A 19 11.43 -15.64 16.14
C ALA A 19 11.19 -14.87 14.83
N ILE A 20 10.73 -13.62 14.91
CA ILE A 20 10.49 -12.77 13.74
C ILE A 20 11.79 -12.24 13.15
N ASP A 21 12.78 -11.88 13.99
CA ASP A 21 14.08 -11.39 13.52
C ASP A 21 14.91 -12.49 12.83
N ILE A 22 14.62 -13.77 13.06
CA ILE A 22 15.23 -14.90 12.32
C ILE A 22 14.54 -15.20 10.99
N LEU A 23 13.31 -14.70 10.75
CA LEU A 23 12.61 -14.93 9.48
C LEU A 23 13.39 -14.27 8.33
N PRO A 24 13.88 -15.01 7.33
CA PRO A 24 14.75 -14.46 6.29
C PRO A 24 14.10 -13.29 5.55
N GLN A 25 12.82 -13.42 5.18
CA GLN A 25 12.10 -12.39 4.43
C GLN A 25 12.01 -11.08 5.22
N TYR A 26 11.69 -11.16 6.51
CA TYR A 26 11.57 -9.98 7.37
C TYR A 26 12.94 -9.36 7.64
N LYS A 27 13.95 -10.20 7.90
CA LYS A 27 15.33 -9.77 8.11
C LYS A 27 15.88 -9.00 6.90
N ASP A 28 15.65 -9.50 5.69
CA ASP A 28 16.08 -8.83 4.46
C ASP A 28 15.37 -7.48 4.28
N ILE A 29 14.05 -7.43 4.50
CA ILE A 29 13.27 -6.19 4.40
C ILE A 29 13.81 -5.14 5.40
N VAL A 30 14.04 -5.53 6.65
CA VAL A 30 14.55 -4.61 7.68
C VAL A 30 15.97 -4.15 7.34
N THR A 31 16.80 -5.02 6.77
CA THR A 31 18.21 -4.72 6.46
C THR A 31 18.33 -3.81 5.24
N PHE A 32 17.64 -4.12 4.14
CA PHE A 32 17.83 -3.46 2.85
C PHE A 32 16.74 -2.44 2.50
N ALA A 33 15.54 -2.58 3.08
CA ALA A 33 14.34 -1.83 2.69
C ALA A 33 13.57 -1.26 3.91
N SER A 34 14.29 -0.88 4.97
CA SER A 34 13.67 -0.35 6.20
C SER A 34 12.81 0.90 5.96
N SER A 35 13.16 1.72 4.97
CA SER A 35 12.37 2.88 4.56
C SER A 35 11.01 2.48 4.00
N ILE A 36 10.94 1.38 3.24
CA ILE A 36 9.71 0.85 2.66
C ILE A 36 8.84 0.25 3.75
N LEU A 37 9.42 -0.51 4.69
CA LEU A 37 8.68 -1.01 5.86
C LEU A 37 8.04 0.15 6.66
N ARG A 38 8.80 1.22 6.91
CA ARG A 38 8.27 2.43 7.56
C ARG A 38 7.16 3.09 6.74
N ALA A 39 7.33 3.21 5.43
CA ALA A 39 6.32 3.79 4.55
C ALA A 39 5.02 2.98 4.60
N VAL A 40 5.10 1.66 4.48
CA VAL A 40 3.94 0.75 4.54
C VAL A 40 3.19 0.86 5.86
N LEU A 41 3.91 0.89 6.99
CA LEU A 41 3.28 1.09 8.30
C LEU A 41 2.67 2.49 8.44
N SER A 42 3.35 3.52 7.93
CA SER A 42 2.88 4.92 8.02
C SER A 42 1.66 5.18 7.12
N LEU A 43 1.56 4.47 6.00
CA LEU A 43 0.42 4.50 5.10
C LEU A 43 -0.74 3.62 5.59
N GLU A 44 -0.58 2.88 6.69
CA GLU A 44 -1.58 1.96 7.25
C GLU A 44 -2.05 0.86 6.27
N ILE A 45 -1.18 0.42 5.37
CA ILE A 45 -1.49 -0.59 4.34
C ILE A 45 -0.91 -1.98 4.64
N ALA A 46 -0.24 -2.14 5.78
CA ALA A 46 0.45 -3.37 6.16
C ALA A 46 -0.48 -4.57 6.39
N SER A 47 -1.78 -4.33 6.57
CA SER A 47 -2.83 -5.36 6.68
C SER A 47 -3.19 -5.99 5.34
N TYR A 48 -2.96 -5.30 4.22
CA TYR A 48 -3.46 -5.71 2.91
C TYR A 48 -2.52 -6.63 2.12
N PHE A 49 -1.35 -6.95 2.67
CA PHE A 49 -0.41 -7.89 2.08
C PHE A 49 0.48 -8.54 3.13
N THR A 50 1.08 -9.66 2.76
CA THR A 50 1.96 -10.46 3.62
C THR A 50 3.41 -9.98 3.56
N CYS A 51 4.20 -10.37 4.56
CA CYS A 51 5.65 -10.14 4.55
C CYS A 51 6.34 -10.80 3.33
N ALA A 52 5.85 -11.97 2.90
CA ALA A 52 6.37 -12.67 1.72
C ALA A 52 6.05 -11.93 0.42
N GLU A 53 4.85 -11.38 0.26
CA GLU A 53 4.49 -10.57 -0.91
C GLU A 53 5.37 -9.33 -1.03
N LEU A 54 5.62 -8.62 0.08
CA LEU A 54 6.54 -7.49 0.09
C LEU A 54 7.97 -7.89 -0.27
N HIS A 55 8.48 -8.98 0.32
CA HIS A 55 9.81 -9.48 0.02
C HIS A 55 9.95 -9.85 -1.46
N ASN A 56 8.99 -10.62 -2.00
CA ASN A 56 8.96 -11.01 -3.41
C ASN A 56 8.94 -9.81 -4.35
N ALA A 57 8.11 -8.79 -4.05
CA ALA A 57 8.04 -7.58 -4.85
C ALA A 57 9.36 -6.79 -4.82
N LEU A 58 10.04 -6.73 -3.68
CA LEU A 58 11.35 -6.07 -3.53
C LEU A 58 12.47 -6.83 -4.25
N CYS A 59 12.43 -8.16 -4.22
CA CYS A 59 13.40 -9.01 -4.93
C CYS A 59 13.15 -9.05 -6.44
N SER A 60 11.92 -8.76 -6.89
CA SER A 60 11.62 -8.64 -8.31
C SER A 60 12.23 -7.38 -8.92
N LYS A 61 12.67 -7.50 -10.17
CA LYS A 61 13.14 -6.38 -11.01
C LYS A 61 12.14 -6.01 -12.10
N LYS A 62 11.10 -6.82 -12.30
CA LYS A 62 10.17 -6.69 -13.42
C LYS A 62 8.92 -5.92 -12.99
N CYS A 63 8.44 -5.07 -13.87
CA CYS A 63 7.14 -4.44 -13.79
C CYS A 63 6.07 -5.51 -13.95
N GLU A 64 5.07 -5.49 -13.07
CA GLU A 64 3.97 -6.46 -13.08
C GLU A 64 3.16 -6.38 -14.38
N ASN A 65 2.96 -5.17 -14.90
CA ASN A 65 2.14 -4.97 -16.10
C ASN A 65 2.83 -5.32 -17.43
N CYS A 66 4.06 -4.87 -17.67
CA CYS A 66 4.73 -5.01 -18.97
C CYS A 66 5.96 -5.94 -18.97
N GLY A 67 6.37 -6.45 -17.80
CA GLY A 67 7.54 -7.33 -17.65
C GLY A 67 8.91 -6.64 -17.80
N GLN A 68 8.96 -5.37 -18.22
CA GLN A 68 10.17 -4.56 -18.31
C GLN A 68 10.72 -4.19 -16.93
N PHE A 69 11.88 -3.53 -16.86
CA PHE A 69 12.42 -3.09 -15.58
C PHE A 69 11.45 -2.15 -14.84
N GLY A 70 11.04 -2.52 -13.62
CA GLY A 70 10.07 -1.78 -12.81
C GLY A 70 10.74 -1.11 -11.60
N PRO A 71 11.35 0.08 -11.74
CA PRO A 71 12.09 0.73 -10.66
C PRO A 71 11.21 1.15 -9.47
N PHE A 72 9.91 1.35 -9.65
CA PHE A 72 9.02 1.80 -8.60
C PHE A 72 8.28 0.64 -7.94
N LEU A 73 7.89 0.83 -6.68
CA LEU A 73 7.02 -0.09 -5.94
C LEU A 73 5.70 0.61 -5.66
N TYR A 74 4.63 0.16 -6.31
CA TYR A 74 3.28 0.63 -6.06
C TYR A 74 2.75 0.01 -4.77
N LEU A 75 2.93 0.73 -3.66
CA LEU A 75 2.71 0.23 -2.30
C LEU A 75 1.27 -0.24 -2.05
N LEU A 76 0.28 0.39 -2.69
CA LEU A 76 -1.15 0.07 -2.52
C LEU A 76 -1.53 -1.35 -2.96
N ARG A 77 -0.80 -1.93 -3.92
CA ARG A 77 -0.95 -3.33 -4.36
C ARG A 77 0.29 -4.18 -4.08
N CYS A 78 1.35 -3.59 -3.54
CA CYS A 78 2.64 -4.23 -3.33
C CYS A 78 3.25 -4.80 -4.64
N GLU A 79 3.11 -4.05 -5.74
CA GLU A 79 3.57 -4.47 -7.08
C GLU A 79 4.71 -3.60 -7.59
N ARG A 80 5.64 -4.18 -8.35
CA ARG A 80 6.66 -3.42 -9.09
C ARG A 80 6.05 -2.81 -10.34
N VAL A 81 6.37 -1.55 -10.62
CA VAL A 81 5.85 -0.84 -11.80
C VAL A 81 6.94 0.01 -12.45
N CYS A 82 6.95 0.07 -13.79
CA CYS A 82 7.83 0.98 -14.53
C CYS A 82 7.24 2.39 -14.61
N TYR A 83 8.06 3.38 -14.95
CA TYR A 83 7.61 4.78 -15.07
C TYR A 83 6.43 4.89 -16.04
N GLU A 84 6.59 4.32 -17.23
CA GLU A 84 5.60 4.38 -18.31
C GLU A 84 4.24 3.84 -17.87
N CYS A 85 4.18 2.62 -17.33
CA CYS A 85 2.95 2.01 -16.85
C CYS A 85 2.35 2.80 -15.68
N MET A 86 3.16 3.33 -14.78
CA MET A 86 2.68 4.12 -13.64
C MET A 86 2.00 5.41 -14.09
N THR A 87 2.45 6.01 -15.19
CA THR A 87 1.91 7.29 -15.70
C THR A 87 0.81 7.15 -16.75
N THR A 88 0.77 6.04 -17.48
CA THR A 88 -0.19 5.85 -18.60
C THR A 88 -1.40 5.00 -18.24
N ILE A 89 -1.30 4.15 -17.22
CA ILE A 89 -2.38 3.24 -16.86
C ILE A 89 -3.13 3.83 -15.66
N ASP A 90 -4.42 4.09 -15.86
CA ASP A 90 -5.32 4.65 -14.85
C ASP A 90 -5.42 3.79 -13.57
N ASP A 91 -5.15 2.49 -13.67
CA ASP A 91 -5.11 1.55 -12.52
C ASP A 91 -4.02 1.90 -11.49
N TYR A 92 -2.98 2.65 -11.87
CA TYR A 92 -1.94 3.11 -10.95
C TYR A 92 -2.20 4.52 -10.40
N LEU A 93 -3.37 5.11 -10.69
CA LEU A 93 -3.79 6.40 -10.18
C LEU A 93 -4.67 6.23 -8.93
N PRO A 94 -4.13 6.37 -7.71
CA PRO A 94 -4.92 6.30 -6.51
C PRO A 94 -5.90 7.47 -6.42
N LEU A 95 -7.13 7.16 -6.03
CA LEU A 95 -8.23 8.13 -5.96
C LEU A 95 -8.57 8.46 -4.51
N LYS A 96 -9.14 9.64 -4.28
CA LYS A 96 -9.79 9.92 -2.99
C LYS A 96 -11.07 9.07 -2.89
N PRO A 97 -11.46 8.57 -1.70
CA PRO A 97 -12.69 7.81 -1.52
C PRO A 97 -13.92 8.51 -2.12
N ALA A 98 -14.04 9.83 -1.97
CA ALA A 98 -15.13 10.60 -2.56
C ALA A 98 -15.21 10.49 -4.09
N HIS A 99 -14.07 10.57 -4.77
CA HIS A 99 -14.01 10.48 -6.22
C HIS A 99 -14.22 9.04 -6.69
N ALA A 100 -13.70 8.07 -5.93
CA ALA A 100 -13.89 6.66 -6.23
C ALA A 100 -15.35 6.23 -6.06
N MET A 101 -16.04 6.68 -5.00
CA MET A 101 -17.48 6.45 -4.81
C MET A 101 -18.32 7.04 -5.95
N GLN A 102 -17.96 8.22 -6.45
CA GLN A 102 -18.62 8.82 -7.62
C GLN A 102 -18.39 7.98 -8.89
N LYS A 103 -17.16 7.51 -9.12
CA LYS A 103 -16.80 6.73 -10.31
C LYS A 103 -17.46 5.35 -10.35
N VAL A 104 -17.68 4.73 -9.19
CA VAL A 104 -18.33 3.40 -9.08
C VAL A 104 -19.84 3.52 -8.75
N ALA A 105 -20.37 4.73 -8.56
CA ALA A 105 -21.76 4.99 -8.15
C ALA A 105 -22.19 4.29 -6.83
N VAL A 106 -21.26 4.13 -5.88
CA VAL A 106 -21.48 3.38 -4.63
C VAL A 106 -21.79 4.31 -3.45
N LYS A 107 -22.69 3.88 -2.56
CA LYS A 107 -23.00 4.61 -1.31
C LYS A 107 -21.90 4.37 -0.26
N LYS A 108 -21.70 5.36 0.62
CA LYS A 108 -20.71 5.29 1.71
C LYS A 108 -20.89 4.07 2.64
N LYS A 109 -22.13 3.58 2.81
CA LYS A 109 -22.42 2.40 3.64
C LYS A 109 -21.80 1.13 3.08
N ASP A 110 -21.89 0.96 1.76
CA ASP A 110 -21.34 -0.20 1.07
C ASP A 110 -19.82 -0.10 1.04
N PHE A 111 -19.27 1.09 0.78
CA PHE A 111 -17.82 1.31 0.85
C PHE A 111 -17.18 0.86 2.19
N ASN A 112 -17.84 1.15 3.32
CA ASN A 112 -17.36 0.72 4.64
C ASN A 112 -17.53 -0.80 4.91
N LYS A 113 -18.42 -1.46 4.18
CA LYS A 113 -18.76 -2.89 4.40
C LYS A 113 -17.70 -3.83 3.82
N TYR A 114 -17.06 -3.47 2.71
CA TYR A 114 -16.16 -4.35 1.94
C TYR A 114 -14.67 -4.21 2.29
N ASP A 115 -14.32 -3.53 3.39
CA ASP A 115 -12.94 -3.30 3.83
C ASP A 115 -11.97 -2.95 2.69
N VAL A 116 -12.34 -1.93 1.91
CA VAL A 116 -11.59 -1.54 0.73
C VAL A 116 -10.18 -1.09 1.14
N PRO A 117 -9.12 -1.61 0.49
CA PRO A 117 -7.76 -1.20 0.76
C PRO A 117 -7.55 0.32 0.65
N THR A 118 -7.29 0.95 1.79
CA THR A 118 -7.08 2.40 1.89
C THR A 118 -5.68 2.71 2.40
N ALA A 119 -4.95 3.57 1.68
CA ALA A 119 -3.72 4.16 2.20
C ALA A 119 -4.03 5.49 2.87
N ARG A 120 -3.55 5.68 4.08
CA ARG A 120 -3.48 7.00 4.71
C ARG A 120 -2.35 7.80 4.06
N CYS A 121 -2.66 8.92 3.43
CA CYS A 121 -1.62 9.88 3.06
C CYS A 121 -0.99 10.44 4.32
N LEU A 122 0.35 10.47 4.31
CA LEU A 122 1.10 11.23 5.29
C LEU A 122 0.64 12.70 5.22
N PRO A 123 0.29 13.32 6.36
CA PRO A 123 -0.15 14.71 6.37
C PRO A 123 1.03 15.61 5.99
N GLY A 124 0.83 16.47 5.00
CA GLY A 124 1.87 17.37 4.57
C GLY A 124 1.61 17.96 3.20
N ARG A 125 2.34 19.05 2.92
CA ARG A 125 2.32 19.71 1.62
C ARG A 125 3.45 19.15 0.76
N TYR A 126 3.09 18.42 -0.29
CA TYR A 126 4.01 17.78 -1.25
C TYR A 126 4.32 18.63 -2.48
N ASP A 127 3.66 19.78 -2.60
CA ASP A 127 3.92 20.77 -3.63
C ASP A 127 5.29 21.43 -3.37
N ARG A 128 6.16 21.46 -4.39
CA ARG A 128 7.50 22.09 -4.30
C ARG A 128 7.42 23.62 -4.30
N LEU A 129 6.31 24.19 -4.76
CA LEU A 129 6.16 25.64 -4.98
C LEU A 129 5.81 26.40 -3.69
N ARG A 130 5.38 25.71 -2.64
CA ARG A 130 4.89 26.33 -1.41
C ARG A 130 5.65 25.79 -0.19
N PRO A 131 5.94 26.64 0.82
CA PRO A 131 6.63 26.20 2.01
C PRO A 131 5.84 25.10 2.74
N ARG A 132 6.58 24.15 3.32
CA ARG A 132 5.99 23.03 4.07
C ARG A 132 5.19 23.59 5.25
N LYS A 133 3.87 23.41 5.21
CA LYS A 133 3.01 23.58 6.38
C LYS A 133 2.59 22.22 6.89
N HIS A 134 2.59 22.07 8.21
CA HIS A 134 1.99 20.93 8.86
C HIS A 134 0.46 21.03 8.66
N GLU A 135 -0.10 20.20 7.79
CA GLU A 135 -1.54 20.16 7.56
C GLU A 135 -2.18 19.19 8.57
N LYS A 136 -3.29 19.61 9.18
CA LYS A 136 -4.06 18.77 10.11
C LYS A 136 -5.07 17.96 9.29
N GLY A 137 -4.92 16.64 9.30
CA GLY A 137 -5.83 15.70 8.63
C GLY A 137 -5.14 14.88 7.56
N GLY A 138 -5.18 13.55 7.71
CA GLY A 138 -4.71 12.61 6.68
C GLY A 138 -5.79 12.38 5.64
N THR A 139 -5.49 12.63 4.37
CA THR A 139 -6.37 12.21 3.26
C THR A 139 -6.21 10.70 3.07
N GLN A 140 -7.30 9.97 2.83
CA GLN A 140 -7.21 8.57 2.43
C GLN A 140 -7.18 8.47 0.91
N LEU A 141 -6.44 7.49 0.41
CA LEU A 141 -6.38 7.10 -1.00
C LEU A 141 -6.82 5.65 -1.14
N VAL A 142 -7.52 5.37 -2.22
CA VAL A 142 -7.97 4.03 -2.60
C VAL A 142 -7.39 3.67 -3.96
N ASP A 143 -7.03 2.40 -4.09
CA ASP A 143 -6.67 1.83 -5.38
C ASP A 143 -7.94 1.41 -6.13
N PHE A 144 -8.14 1.93 -7.33
CA PHE A 144 -9.37 1.69 -8.10
C PHE A 144 -9.56 0.21 -8.43
N LYS A 145 -8.47 -0.50 -8.76
CA LYS A 145 -8.51 -1.93 -9.11
C LYS A 145 -8.95 -2.81 -7.94
N ARG A 146 -8.56 -2.45 -6.71
CA ARG A 146 -9.00 -3.14 -5.47
C ARG A 146 -10.45 -2.83 -5.07
N MET A 147 -11.15 -1.97 -5.80
CA MET A 147 -12.59 -1.74 -5.62
C MET A 147 -13.47 -2.71 -6.42
N PHE A 148 -12.88 -3.64 -7.19
CA PHE A 148 -13.60 -4.65 -7.98
C PHE A 148 -14.79 -5.35 -7.26
N PRO A 149 -14.71 -5.74 -5.97
CA PRO A 149 -15.85 -6.35 -5.28
C PRO A 149 -17.07 -5.43 -5.09
N LEU A 150 -16.91 -4.11 -5.20
CA LEU A 150 -18.02 -3.15 -5.15
C LEU A 150 -18.80 -3.02 -6.47
N PHE A 151 -18.26 -3.51 -7.58
CA PHE A 151 -18.93 -3.44 -8.88
C PHE A 151 -19.99 -4.53 -9.08
N VAL A 152 -20.00 -5.56 -8.22
CA VAL A 152 -20.85 -6.76 -8.38
C VAL A 152 -22.23 -6.60 -7.71
N THR A 153 -22.51 -5.46 -7.04
CA THR A 153 -23.78 -5.26 -6.31
C THR A 153 -24.94 -4.71 -7.14
N ASP A 154 -24.80 -4.57 -8.47
CA ASP A 154 -25.86 -4.10 -9.38
C ASP A 154 -26.48 -5.25 -10.21
N PHE A 155 -26.90 -6.34 -9.56
CA PHE A 155 -27.82 -7.34 -10.13
C PHE A 155 -28.89 -7.75 -9.13
#